data_AF-A0A7X3GE80-F1
#
_entry.id   AF-A0A7X3GE80-F1
#
_cell.length_a   1.000
_cell.length_b   1.000
_cell.length_c   1.000
_cell.angle_alpha   90.00
_cell.angle_beta   90.00
_cell.angle_gamma   90.00
#
_symmetry.space_group_name_H-M   'P 1'
#
loop_
_entity.id
_entity.type
_entity.pdbx_description
1 polymer ?
#
loop_
_entity_poly.entity_id
_entity_poly.type
_entity_poly.pdbx_seq_one_letter_code
_entity_poly.pdbx_strand_id
1 'polypeptide(L)'
;MESVKKQAQQGAQGFEGIIEEIRLHALGKAVLHEMIDVIVTQGDRIAYTDGIKSLTDGQNELYKAALNAHLTAALEQEAVEEPGQATFRIGMKAYGRIIFEQISSDDIKVNDIHTDDVVFGHVRIAQPLVDQAAARTRALQESKKELEQGAIGYLHQLSQTERDELVTEVSFICYHMAPVLMYTNDDTFTNFYDHNNLIRVMGGPSAQYLFDDLVGRPIQEWTNNQLLYIYSLHFLLKSGPPARGEEFNGIQLTPYTLKQFLEDKYKQYMVSLSEPQSEPLSQFEALSIPEQAKELAAWRNRLLDNMLFYRKVNGLNLLKKELLVPQHSIPSSKQELIAPISEHIKQTYQLDLEQFDSLYALTRRMLDDRISTQTLDTHPLEDIVQVIVKSALEHTKSDIGMSRSLRNFRNLIDVHNRLAVADAAAWKQADYFCCVVPSDPLVRMLEEREGVLSGILKAISIRMQFNSWHYTPGNFPRELVPEDRHFYFPPVMPDTADWSDQHHRGHKHASVRYSIRSPHHLTYKDKKYLAFFDLRLMRQRGNPYGHQELQDAIIYTGYLREVYQALLDDMEENDSHFEFKAFTKEWYDRKYKAASKLIPV
;
A
#
# COMPACT_ATOMS: atom_id res chain seq x y z
N MET A 1 -22.70 -19.56 17.55
CA MET A 1 -23.21 -18.17 17.60
C MET A 1 -22.39 -17.27 18.54
N GLU A 2 -21.93 -17.73 19.70
CA GLU A 2 -21.07 -16.92 20.59
C GLU A 2 -19.65 -16.67 20.05
N SER A 3 -19.03 -17.65 19.37
CA SER A 3 -17.73 -17.43 18.70
C SER A 3 -17.81 -16.41 17.55
N VAL A 4 -18.95 -16.40 16.85
CA VAL A 4 -19.26 -15.45 15.77
C VAL A 4 -19.53 -14.05 16.33
N LYS A 5 -20.13 -13.92 17.52
CA LYS A 5 -20.30 -12.64 18.23
C LYS A 5 -18.97 -12.08 18.78
N LYS A 6 -18.11 -12.93 19.35
CA LYS A 6 -16.75 -12.52 19.79
C LYS A 6 -15.89 -12.03 18.62
N GLN A 7 -15.91 -12.73 17.48
CA GLN A 7 -15.17 -12.30 16.28
C GLN A 7 -15.78 -11.07 15.58
N ALA A 8 -17.10 -10.89 15.66
CA ALA A 8 -17.74 -9.65 15.19
C ALA A 8 -17.41 -8.43 16.08
N GLN A 9 -17.19 -8.64 17.38
CA GLN A 9 -16.65 -7.60 18.27
C GLN A 9 -15.17 -7.31 17.99
N GLN A 10 -14.36 -8.31 17.65
CA GLN A 10 -12.95 -8.12 17.26
C GLN A 10 -12.79 -7.29 15.96
N GLY A 11 -13.75 -7.38 15.03
CA GLY A 11 -13.77 -6.52 13.83
C GLY A 11 -14.19 -5.06 14.09
N ALA A 12 -14.75 -4.75 15.26
CA ALA A 12 -15.35 -3.45 15.56
C ALA A 12 -14.39 -2.47 16.28
N GLN A 13 -13.30 -2.95 16.87
CA GLN A 13 -12.37 -2.12 17.66
C GLN A 13 -11.17 -1.57 16.86
N GLY A 14 -11.01 -1.95 15.59
CA GLY A 14 -9.90 -1.50 14.75
C GLY A 14 -8.52 -1.83 15.35
N PHE A 15 -7.53 -0.99 15.06
CA PHE A 15 -6.15 -1.22 15.52
C PHE A 15 -5.99 -1.22 17.05
N GLU A 16 -6.77 -0.43 17.78
CA GLU A 16 -6.77 -0.41 19.27
C GLU A 16 -7.10 -1.78 19.86
N GLY A 17 -8.06 -2.49 19.27
CA GLY A 17 -8.40 -3.85 19.68
C GLY A 17 -7.23 -4.83 19.46
N ILE A 18 -6.44 -4.63 18.40
CA ILE A 18 -5.23 -5.44 18.16
C ILE A 18 -4.15 -5.14 19.19
N ILE A 19 -3.94 -3.86 19.56
CA ILE A 19 -2.99 -3.49 20.61
C ILE A 19 -3.36 -4.18 21.94
N GLU A 20 -4.65 -4.22 22.28
CA GLU A 20 -5.12 -4.89 23.49
C GLU A 20 -4.91 -6.42 23.44
N GLU A 21 -5.15 -7.05 22.28
CA GLU A 21 -4.85 -8.48 22.09
C GLU A 21 -3.34 -8.77 22.26
N ILE A 22 -2.48 -7.91 21.71
CA ILE A 22 -1.02 -8.01 21.83
C ILE A 22 -0.62 -7.84 23.30
N ARG A 23 -1.20 -6.86 24.02
CA ARG A 23 -0.97 -6.65 25.45
C ARG A 23 -1.26 -7.91 26.24
N LEU A 24 -2.44 -8.50 26.05
CA LEU A 24 -2.85 -9.73 26.76
C LEU A 24 -1.92 -10.91 26.43
N HIS A 25 -1.48 -11.04 25.18
CA HIS A 25 -0.55 -12.09 24.77
C HIS A 25 0.84 -11.90 25.36
N ALA A 26 1.35 -10.66 25.38
CA ALA A 26 2.64 -10.30 25.98
C ALA A 26 2.64 -10.50 27.51
N LEU A 27 1.54 -10.14 28.21
CA LEU A 27 1.37 -10.39 29.64
C LEU A 27 1.41 -11.89 30.00
N GLY A 28 1.04 -12.76 29.06
CA GLY A 28 1.12 -14.21 29.23
C GLY A 28 2.52 -14.81 29.05
N LYS A 29 3.52 -14.01 28.69
CA LYS A 29 4.91 -14.47 28.54
C LYS A 29 5.69 -14.28 29.83
N ALA A 30 6.62 -15.20 30.10
CA ALA A 30 7.51 -15.11 31.26
C ALA A 30 8.95 -14.71 30.87
N VAL A 31 9.27 -14.75 29.58
CA VAL A 31 10.61 -14.53 29.04
C VAL A 31 10.60 -13.28 28.17
N LEU A 32 11.56 -12.37 28.39
CA LEU A 32 11.56 -11.04 27.77
C LEU A 32 11.62 -11.10 26.23
N HIS A 33 12.43 -11.98 25.65
CA HIS A 33 12.52 -12.05 24.19
C HIS A 33 11.20 -12.52 23.57
N GLU A 34 10.48 -13.46 24.20
CA GLU A 34 9.16 -13.90 23.72
C GLU A 34 8.11 -12.78 23.81
N MET A 35 8.19 -11.91 24.82
CA MET A 35 7.36 -10.71 24.90
C MET A 35 7.64 -9.80 23.71
N ILE A 36 8.92 -9.48 23.47
CA ILE A 36 9.32 -8.60 22.37
C ILE A 36 8.90 -9.21 21.04
N ASP A 37 9.08 -10.52 20.84
CA ASP A 37 8.64 -11.25 19.63
C ASP A 37 7.15 -11.05 19.38
N VAL A 38 6.30 -11.22 20.40
CA VAL A 38 4.85 -10.97 20.30
C VAL A 38 4.56 -9.53 19.89
N ILE A 39 5.29 -8.55 20.43
CA ILE A 39 5.04 -7.13 20.17
C ILE A 39 5.48 -6.76 18.74
N VAL A 40 6.70 -7.10 18.34
CA VAL A 40 7.26 -6.72 17.03
C VAL A 40 6.59 -7.48 15.88
N THR A 41 6.10 -8.70 16.12
CA THR A 41 5.27 -9.44 15.15
C THR A 41 3.80 -9.07 15.23
N GLN A 42 3.40 -8.23 16.18
CA GLN A 42 2.00 -7.89 16.45
C GLN A 42 1.13 -9.15 16.59
N GLY A 43 1.61 -10.12 17.37
CA GLY A 43 1.02 -11.44 17.58
C GLY A 43 0.99 -12.27 16.29
N ASP A 44 2.16 -12.46 15.66
CA ASP A 44 2.36 -13.25 14.44
C ASP A 44 1.68 -12.71 13.17
N ARG A 45 1.16 -11.47 13.21
CA ARG A 45 0.50 -10.82 12.06
C ARG A 45 1.48 -10.12 11.12
N ILE A 46 2.68 -9.80 11.61
CA ILE A 46 3.82 -9.27 10.87
C ILE A 46 4.94 -10.30 10.92
N ALA A 47 5.63 -10.50 9.80
CA ALA A 47 6.78 -11.41 9.77
C ALA A 47 7.88 -10.91 10.73
N TYR A 48 8.44 -11.82 11.53
CA TYR A 48 9.50 -11.50 12.49
C TYR A 48 10.66 -10.70 11.89
N THR A 49 11.11 -11.09 10.68
CA THR A 49 12.21 -10.41 9.97
C THR A 49 11.92 -8.95 9.62
N ASP A 50 10.65 -8.56 9.59
CA ASP A 50 10.23 -7.18 9.34
C ASP A 50 10.03 -6.43 10.65
N GLY A 51 9.34 -7.06 11.60
CA GLY A 51 9.06 -6.48 12.91
C GLY A 51 10.34 -6.11 13.66
N ILE A 52 11.33 -7.00 13.70
CA ILE A 52 12.58 -6.76 14.44
C ILE A 52 13.37 -5.56 13.89
N LYS A 53 13.15 -5.18 12.62
CA LYS A 53 13.79 -4.00 12.00
C LYS A 53 13.21 -2.68 12.49
N SER A 54 12.16 -2.69 13.32
CA SER A 54 11.68 -1.47 13.99
C SER A 54 12.57 -1.06 15.17
N LEU A 55 13.30 -2.02 15.76
CA LEU A 55 14.15 -1.78 16.93
C LEU A 55 15.36 -0.91 16.57
N THR A 56 15.74 -0.02 17.48
CA THR A 56 17.05 0.64 17.42
C THR A 56 18.18 -0.36 17.63
N ASP A 57 19.41 0.02 17.30
CA ASP A 57 20.58 -0.82 17.58
C ASP A 57 20.71 -1.19 19.06
N GLY A 58 20.41 -0.24 19.97
CA GLY A 58 20.39 -0.45 21.41
C GLY A 58 19.35 -1.48 21.83
N GLN A 59 18.11 -1.31 21.37
CA GLN A 59 17.01 -2.23 21.65
C GLN A 59 17.28 -3.63 21.09
N ASN A 60 17.86 -3.72 19.89
CA ASN A 60 18.18 -5.00 19.25
C ASN A 60 19.32 -5.74 19.98
N GLU A 61 20.38 -5.05 20.40
CA GLU A 61 21.45 -5.68 21.18
C GLU A 61 20.98 -6.11 22.58
N LEU A 62 20.08 -5.34 23.20
CA LEU A 62 19.45 -5.72 24.47
C LEU A 62 18.52 -6.94 24.29
N TYR A 63 17.72 -6.97 23.22
CA TYR A 63 16.92 -8.13 22.85
C TYR A 63 17.78 -9.38 22.66
N LYS A 64 18.89 -9.29 21.90
CA LYS A 64 19.82 -10.41 21.71
C LYS A 64 20.48 -10.85 23.02
N ALA A 65 20.83 -9.91 23.90
CA ALA A 65 21.39 -10.22 25.21
C ALA A 65 20.37 -10.98 26.08
N ALA A 66 19.11 -10.53 26.09
CA ALA A 66 18.01 -11.19 26.80
C ALA A 66 17.68 -12.58 26.23
N LEU A 67 17.73 -12.74 24.90
CA LEU A 67 17.57 -14.02 24.21
C LEU A 67 18.65 -15.02 24.63
N ASN A 68 19.93 -14.62 24.57
CA ASN A 68 21.06 -15.48 24.95
C ASN A 68 21.06 -15.85 26.44
N ALA A 69 20.57 -14.95 27.31
CA ALA A 69 20.48 -15.17 28.74
C ALA A 69 19.20 -15.92 29.17
N HIS A 70 18.26 -16.17 28.25
CA HIS A 70 16.90 -16.65 28.57
C HIS A 70 16.27 -15.86 29.72
N LEU A 71 16.37 -14.53 29.66
CA LEU A 71 15.98 -13.65 30.76
C LEU A 71 14.49 -13.80 31.07
N THR A 72 14.20 -14.34 32.26
CA THR A 72 12.86 -14.39 32.81
C THR A 72 12.53 -13.04 33.43
N ALA A 73 11.50 -12.38 32.91
CA ALA A 73 11.04 -11.09 33.39
C ALA A 73 9.51 -11.07 33.22
N ALA A 74 8.79 -10.74 34.29
CA ALA A 74 7.35 -10.52 34.23
C ALA A 74 7.08 -9.03 33.98
N LEU A 75 5.97 -8.72 33.31
CA LEU A 75 5.51 -7.34 33.15
C LEU A 75 4.86 -6.85 34.44
N GLU A 76 5.48 -5.86 35.07
CA GLU A 76 5.00 -5.20 36.28
C GLU A 76 4.21 -3.94 35.91
N GLN A 77 3.06 -3.71 36.55
CA GLN A 77 2.22 -2.56 36.21
C GLN A 77 2.82 -1.23 36.69
N GLU A 78 3.57 -1.28 37.80
CA GLU A 78 4.22 -0.10 38.38
C GLU A 78 5.71 -0.12 38.09
N ALA A 79 6.28 1.05 37.82
CA ALA A 79 7.73 1.21 37.73
C ALA A 79 8.30 1.34 39.14
N VAL A 80 9.16 0.40 39.53
CA VAL A 80 9.88 0.42 40.81
C VAL A 80 11.37 0.47 40.54
N GLU A 81 12.09 1.28 41.32
CA GLU A 81 13.55 1.31 41.32
C GLU A 81 14.09 0.17 42.17
N GLU A 82 15.03 -0.60 41.62
CA GLU A 82 15.79 -1.60 42.36
C GLU A 82 17.29 -1.40 42.13
N PRO A 83 18.10 -1.26 43.19
CA PRO A 83 19.55 -1.11 43.05
C PRO A 83 20.17 -2.26 42.24
N GLY A 84 20.96 -1.91 41.22
CA GLY A 84 21.62 -2.89 40.34
C GLY A 84 20.74 -3.42 39.20
N GLN A 85 19.53 -2.88 39.02
CA GLN A 85 18.66 -3.14 37.88
C GLN A 85 18.30 -1.84 37.18
N ALA A 86 18.10 -1.92 35.87
CA ALA A 86 17.50 -0.87 35.08
C ALA A 86 16.05 -1.26 34.75
N THR A 87 15.15 -0.29 34.89
CA THR A 87 13.73 -0.48 34.59
C THR A 87 13.46 -0.02 33.16
N PHE A 88 12.79 -0.88 32.40
CA PHE A 88 12.38 -0.61 31.03
C PHE A 88 10.87 -0.59 30.93
N ARG A 89 10.34 0.38 30.20
CA ARG A 89 8.93 0.46 29.83
C ARG A 89 8.71 -0.35 28.56
N ILE A 90 7.66 -1.18 28.56
CA ILE A 90 7.25 -2.02 27.43
C ILE A 90 5.83 -1.65 27.01
N GLY A 91 5.61 -1.48 25.71
CA GLY A 91 4.30 -1.12 25.18
C GLY A 91 4.30 -0.98 23.67
N MET A 92 3.30 -0.27 23.16
CA MET A 92 3.16 0.02 21.74
C MET A 92 2.59 1.44 21.53
N LYS A 93 3.18 2.17 20.60
CA LYS A 93 2.67 3.45 20.11
C LYS A 93 1.34 3.24 19.37
N ALA A 94 0.49 4.26 19.32
CA ALA A 94 -0.82 4.20 18.64
C ALA A 94 -0.75 3.78 17.16
N TYR A 95 0.39 4.02 16.51
CA TYR A 95 0.67 3.65 15.11
C TYR A 95 1.51 2.37 14.96
N GLY A 96 1.72 1.61 16.04
CA GLY A 96 2.26 0.24 16.00
C GLY A 96 3.76 0.08 16.26
N ARG A 97 4.49 1.16 16.55
CA ARG A 97 5.91 1.07 16.97
C ARG A 97 6.01 0.53 18.38
N ILE A 98 6.91 -0.40 18.64
CA ILE A 98 7.20 -0.88 20.00
C ILE A 98 7.76 0.24 20.87
N ILE A 99 7.27 0.31 22.11
CA ILE A 99 7.89 1.06 23.21
C ILE A 99 8.79 0.06 23.94
N PHE A 100 10.10 0.30 23.89
CA PHE A 100 11.10 -0.48 24.63
C PHE A 100 12.23 0.44 25.05
N GLU A 101 12.01 1.15 26.16
CA GLU A 101 12.80 2.32 26.55
C GLU A 101 13.21 2.18 28.01
N GLN A 102 14.46 2.49 28.33
CA GLN A 102 14.92 2.60 29.71
C GLN A 102 14.31 3.86 30.32
N ILE A 103 13.68 3.76 31.47
CA ILE A 103 13.10 4.91 32.18
C ILE A 103 13.99 5.32 33.35
N SER A 104 14.20 6.62 33.50
CA SER A 104 14.90 7.19 34.65
C SER A 104 13.95 7.45 35.82
N SER A 105 14.52 7.79 36.98
CA SER A 105 13.80 8.21 38.19
C SER A 105 12.89 9.43 37.97
N ASP A 106 13.25 10.29 37.01
CA ASP A 106 12.47 11.49 36.66
C ASP A 106 11.35 11.15 35.66
N ASP A 107 11.56 10.18 34.78
CA ASP A 107 10.56 9.70 33.80
C ASP A 107 9.44 8.87 34.45
N ILE A 108 9.68 8.30 35.64
CA ILE A 108 8.65 7.61 36.42
C ILE A 108 7.57 8.62 36.91
N LYS A 109 7.94 9.90 37.07
CA LYS A 109 7.04 10.95 37.55
C LYS A 109 6.32 11.68 36.42
N VAL A 110 6.88 11.66 35.21
CA VAL A 110 6.32 12.32 34.02
C VAL A 110 5.83 11.24 33.06
N ASN A 111 4.51 11.10 32.95
CA ASN A 111 3.90 10.18 32.00
C ASN A 111 3.91 10.83 30.59
N ASP A 112 5.10 11.01 30.00
CA ASP A 112 5.32 11.67 28.70
C ASP A 112 4.99 10.73 27.52
N ILE A 113 3.80 10.16 27.59
CA ILE A 113 3.27 9.18 26.66
C ILE A 113 2.11 9.85 25.95
N HIS A 114 2.07 9.79 24.62
CA HIS A 114 0.93 10.31 23.88
C HIS A 114 -0.35 9.63 24.41
N THR A 115 -1.47 10.33 24.46
CA THR A 115 -2.72 9.82 25.08
C THR A 115 -3.20 8.49 24.51
N ASP A 116 -2.75 8.15 23.31
CA ASP A 116 -3.19 6.99 22.53
C ASP A 116 -2.15 5.86 22.50
N ASP A 117 -0.96 6.08 23.06
CA ASP A 117 0.07 5.05 23.22
C ASP A 117 -0.28 4.16 24.42
N VAL A 118 0.01 2.86 24.32
CA VAL A 118 -0.40 1.87 25.33
C VAL A 118 0.83 1.24 25.98
N VAL A 119 1.01 1.49 27.28
CA VAL A 119 2.00 0.78 28.11
C VAL A 119 1.42 -0.55 28.58
N PHE A 120 2.17 -1.62 28.34
CA PHE A 120 1.78 -2.97 28.79
C PHE A 120 2.28 -3.24 30.21
N GLY A 121 3.43 -2.67 30.55
CA GLY A 121 4.04 -2.72 31.86
C GLY A 121 5.53 -2.37 31.82
N HIS A 122 6.22 -2.76 32.88
CA HIS A 122 7.63 -2.52 33.08
C HIS A 122 8.36 -3.83 33.29
N VAL A 123 9.60 -3.92 32.83
CA VAL A 123 10.50 -5.05 33.09
C VAL A 123 11.78 -4.55 33.71
N ARG A 124 12.32 -5.32 34.65
CA ARG A 124 13.59 -5.01 35.29
C ARG A 124 14.68 -5.90 34.74
N ILE A 125 15.79 -5.28 34.36
CA ILE A 125 16.91 -5.95 33.71
C ILE A 125 18.17 -5.68 34.53
N ALA A 126 18.91 -6.73 34.88
CA ALA A 126 20.15 -6.58 35.62
C ALA A 126 21.14 -5.65 34.88
N GLN A 127 21.69 -4.68 35.61
CA GLN A 127 22.59 -3.66 35.04
C GLN A 127 23.76 -4.26 34.23
N PRO A 128 24.41 -5.37 34.64
CA PRO A 128 25.48 -5.98 33.85
C PRO A 128 25.05 -6.41 32.43
N LEU A 129 23.80 -6.83 32.26
CA LEU A 129 23.28 -7.22 30.94
C LEU A 129 23.03 -5.99 30.06
N VAL A 130 22.52 -4.91 30.67
CA VAL A 130 22.34 -3.62 30.00
C VAL A 130 23.68 -3.04 29.58
N ASP A 131 24.68 -3.07 30.45
CA ASP A 131 26.03 -2.60 30.15
C ASP A 131 26.69 -3.41 29.02
N GLN A 132 26.46 -4.73 29.01
CA GLN A 132 26.92 -5.60 27.93
C GLN A 132 26.27 -5.24 26.59
N ALA A 133 24.94 -5.05 26.57
CA ALA A 133 24.21 -4.62 25.39
C ALA A 133 24.72 -3.26 24.90
N ALA A 134 24.85 -2.28 25.80
CA ALA A 134 25.36 -0.95 25.50
C ALA A 134 26.80 -0.98 24.93
N ALA A 135 27.67 -1.86 25.44
CA ALA A 135 29.01 -2.04 24.90
C ALA A 135 28.99 -2.57 23.46
N ARG A 136 28.12 -3.53 23.14
CA ARG A 136 27.92 -4.04 21.78
C ARG A 136 27.31 -3.00 20.86
N THR A 137 26.34 -2.23 21.34
CA THR A 137 25.75 -1.11 20.60
C THR A 137 26.82 -0.08 20.24
N ARG A 138 27.69 0.31 21.17
CA ARG A 138 28.81 1.22 20.86
C ARG A 138 29.76 0.66 19.81
N ALA A 139 30.11 -0.63 19.88
CA ALA A 139 30.95 -1.27 18.88
C ALA A 139 30.28 -1.29 17.48
N LEU A 140 28.97 -1.55 17.45
CA LEU A 140 28.18 -1.51 16.21
C LEU A 140 28.11 -0.08 15.65
N GLN A 141 27.84 0.92 16.48
CA GLN A 141 27.81 2.34 16.08
C GLN A 141 29.17 2.77 15.52
N GLU A 142 30.29 2.38 16.13
CA GLU A 142 31.62 2.69 15.59
C GLU A 142 31.84 2.05 14.20
N SER A 143 31.32 0.83 13.97
CA SER A 143 31.40 0.19 12.64
C SER A 143 30.54 0.88 11.56
N LYS A 144 29.49 1.62 11.96
CA LYS A 144 28.58 2.35 11.06
C LYS A 144 28.96 3.81 10.86
N LYS A 145 29.82 4.33 11.73
CA LYS A 145 30.17 5.75 11.84
C LYS A 145 30.71 6.35 10.55
N GLU A 146 31.55 5.62 9.81
CA GLU A 146 32.06 6.12 8.53
C GLU A 146 30.92 6.38 7.53
N LEU A 147 29.94 5.50 7.49
CA LEU A 147 28.78 5.62 6.59
C LEU A 147 27.87 6.78 7.01
N GLU A 148 27.62 6.94 8.32
CA GLU A 148 26.83 8.05 8.87
C GLU A 148 27.52 9.40 8.68
N GLN A 149 28.83 9.47 8.93
CA GLN A 149 29.64 10.66 8.69
C GLN A 149 29.73 11.00 7.20
N GLY A 150 29.78 9.99 6.32
CA GLY A 150 29.70 10.19 4.88
C GLY A 150 28.36 10.80 4.45
N ALA A 151 27.24 10.32 5.01
CA ALA A 151 25.92 10.88 4.75
C ALA A 151 25.77 12.33 5.23
N ILE A 152 26.25 12.62 6.44
CA ILE A 152 26.27 13.97 7.01
C ILE A 152 27.18 14.89 6.17
N GLY A 153 28.39 14.43 5.85
CA GLY A 153 29.36 15.14 5.03
C GLY A 153 28.82 15.48 3.64
N TYR A 154 28.09 14.56 3.01
CA TYR A 154 27.41 14.80 1.73
C TYR A 154 26.46 16.00 1.81
N LEU A 155 25.56 16.06 2.80
CA LEU A 155 24.61 17.16 2.94
C LEU A 155 25.29 18.50 3.29
N HIS A 156 26.41 18.47 4.02
CA HIS A 156 27.22 19.65 4.31
C HIS A 156 27.96 20.22 3.10
N GLN A 157 28.28 19.39 2.10
CA GLN A 157 28.92 19.83 0.87
C GLN A 157 27.97 20.53 -0.10
N LEU A 158 26.66 20.23 -0.02
CA LEU A 158 25.65 20.91 -0.80
C LEU A 158 25.56 22.40 -0.43
N SER A 159 25.22 23.24 -1.39
CA SER A 159 24.76 24.61 -1.13
C SER A 159 23.39 24.61 -0.45
N GLN A 160 22.97 25.78 0.07
CA GLN A 160 21.61 25.90 0.63
C GLN A 160 20.54 25.61 -0.42
N THR A 161 20.72 26.13 -1.64
CA THR A 161 19.80 25.90 -2.75
C THR A 161 19.67 24.42 -3.09
N GLU A 162 20.79 23.70 -3.22
CA GLU A 162 20.76 22.25 -3.51
C GLU A 162 20.08 21.44 -2.40
N ARG A 163 20.25 21.84 -1.12
CA ARG A 163 19.54 21.22 0.00
C ARG A 163 18.04 21.50 -0.04
N ASP A 164 17.66 22.74 -0.31
CA ASP A 164 16.24 23.13 -0.39
C ASP A 164 15.55 22.41 -1.55
N GLU A 165 16.22 22.27 -2.69
CA GLU A 165 15.75 21.48 -3.84
C GLU A 165 15.59 20.00 -3.48
N LEU A 166 16.57 19.42 -2.78
CA LEU A 166 16.51 18.03 -2.30
C LEU A 166 15.33 17.81 -1.36
N VAL A 167 15.15 18.66 -0.35
CA VAL A 167 14.03 18.57 0.61
C VAL A 167 12.70 18.75 -0.13
N THR A 168 12.61 19.70 -1.06
CA THR A 168 11.41 19.95 -1.86
C THR A 168 11.06 18.74 -2.73
N GLU A 169 12.05 18.08 -3.34
CA GLU A 169 11.84 16.86 -4.12
C GLU A 169 11.30 15.73 -3.25
N VAL A 170 11.93 15.47 -2.10
CA VAL A 170 11.49 14.43 -1.17
C VAL A 170 10.08 14.72 -0.65
N SER A 171 9.82 15.97 -0.24
CA SER A 171 8.51 16.42 0.22
C SER A 171 7.43 16.19 -0.85
N PHE A 172 7.71 16.60 -2.10
CA PHE A 172 6.81 16.38 -3.23
C PHE A 172 6.49 14.89 -3.40
N ILE A 173 7.51 14.03 -3.44
CA ILE A 173 7.29 12.59 -3.63
C ILE A 173 6.47 12.00 -2.48
N CYS A 174 6.77 12.35 -1.23
CA CYS A 174 6.02 11.94 -0.04
C CYS A 174 4.57 12.44 -0.03
N TYR A 175 4.31 13.66 -0.52
CA TYR A 175 2.97 14.26 -0.60
C TYR A 175 2.07 13.57 -1.64
N HIS A 176 2.68 13.02 -2.70
CA HIS A 176 1.99 12.38 -3.82
C HIS A 176 2.03 10.84 -3.77
N MET A 177 2.51 10.24 -2.69
CA MET A 177 2.45 8.79 -2.44
C MET A 177 1.51 8.44 -1.26
N ALA A 178 1.29 7.14 -1.02
CA ALA A 178 0.60 6.73 0.20
C ALA A 178 1.48 7.00 1.44
N PRO A 179 0.89 7.09 2.65
CA PRO A 179 1.65 7.53 3.81
C PRO A 179 2.91 6.73 4.11
N VAL A 180 3.96 7.44 4.52
CA VAL A 180 5.20 6.88 5.04
C VAL A 180 5.20 6.88 6.56
N LEU A 181 5.79 5.86 7.17
CA LEU A 181 5.96 5.70 8.61
C LEU A 181 7.34 5.08 8.86
N MET A 182 8.36 5.89 9.08
CA MET A 182 9.75 5.45 9.17
C MET A 182 10.37 5.87 10.49
N TYR A 183 11.37 5.11 10.94
CA TYR A 183 12.09 5.42 12.17
C TYR A 183 13.55 5.75 11.87
N THR A 184 14.15 6.65 12.63
CA THR A 184 15.60 6.87 12.58
C THR A 184 16.07 7.04 14.01
N ASN A 185 16.71 5.98 14.52
CA ASN A 185 16.96 5.82 15.95
C ASN A 185 15.64 5.94 16.71
N ASP A 186 15.56 6.84 17.68
CA ASP A 186 14.38 7.05 18.52
C ASP A 186 13.31 7.92 17.84
N ASP A 187 13.65 8.65 16.77
CA ASP A 187 12.70 9.54 16.09
C ASP A 187 11.77 8.78 15.13
N THR A 188 10.52 9.22 15.05
CA THR A 188 9.54 8.76 14.05
C THR A 188 9.29 9.88 13.04
N PHE A 189 9.42 9.58 11.76
CA PHE A 189 9.13 10.48 10.64
C PHE A 189 7.96 9.94 9.83
N THR A 190 6.85 10.67 9.78
CA THR A 190 5.62 10.16 9.19
C THR A 190 4.65 11.24 8.70
N ASN A 191 3.90 10.94 7.64
CA ASN A 191 2.68 11.66 7.25
C ASN A 191 1.40 10.82 7.46
N PHE A 192 1.46 9.86 8.39
CA PHE A 192 0.39 8.94 8.69
C PHE A 192 -0.70 9.60 9.55
N TYR A 193 -1.74 10.10 8.88
CA TYR A 193 -2.97 10.61 9.48
C TYR A 193 -2.70 11.59 10.64
N ASP A 194 -3.24 11.28 11.82
CA ASP A 194 -3.20 12.11 13.02
C ASP A 194 -1.79 12.13 13.69
N HIS A 195 -0.82 11.41 13.13
CA HIS A 195 0.58 11.42 13.58
C HIS A 195 1.51 12.20 12.64
N ASN A 196 0.98 12.88 11.63
CA ASN A 196 1.78 13.59 10.64
C ASN A 196 2.69 14.66 11.28
N ASN A 197 3.99 14.54 11.01
CA ASN A 197 5.03 15.50 11.37
C ASN A 197 5.96 15.85 10.19
N LEU A 198 5.56 15.51 8.96
CA LEU A 198 6.37 15.74 7.75
C LEU A 198 5.88 16.91 6.90
N ILE A 199 4.57 17.00 6.64
CA ILE A 199 4.01 17.92 5.62
C ILE A 199 2.84 18.72 6.17
N ARG A 200 2.98 20.04 6.28
CA ARG A 200 1.99 20.93 6.92
C ARG A 200 0.63 20.95 6.24
N VAL A 201 0.60 20.98 4.90
CA VAL A 201 -0.66 21.06 4.13
C VAL A 201 -1.57 19.83 4.31
N MET A 202 -1.01 18.70 4.76
CA MET A 202 -1.79 17.50 5.09
C MET A 202 -2.49 17.60 6.46
N GLY A 203 -2.20 18.64 7.26
CA GLY A 203 -2.73 18.84 8.60
C GLY A 203 -2.16 17.87 9.63
N GLY A 204 -2.61 17.97 10.87
CA GLY A 204 -2.14 17.14 11.98
C GLY A 204 -1.94 17.95 13.26
N PRO A 205 -1.75 17.28 14.41
CA PRO A 205 -1.56 17.96 15.69
C PRO A 205 -0.12 18.46 15.89
N SER A 206 0.82 18.11 15.01
CA SER A 206 2.23 18.47 15.18
C SER A 206 2.44 19.98 15.12
N ALA A 207 3.28 20.49 16.03
CA ALA A 207 3.73 21.87 16.04
C ALA A 207 4.81 22.14 14.97
N GLN A 208 5.53 21.10 14.55
CA GLN A 208 6.63 21.16 13.58
C GLN A 208 6.37 20.18 12.43
N TYR A 209 6.71 20.58 11.22
CA TYR A 209 6.56 19.79 10.01
C TYR A 209 7.91 19.77 9.30
N LEU A 210 8.60 18.62 9.35
CA LEU A 210 10.01 18.53 8.98
C LEU A 210 10.30 19.16 7.62
N PHE A 211 9.59 18.77 6.56
CA PHE A 211 9.94 19.24 5.22
C PHE A 211 9.68 20.74 5.05
N ASP A 212 8.60 21.26 5.62
CA ASP A 212 8.30 22.69 5.61
C ASP A 212 9.33 23.50 6.41
N ASP A 213 9.79 22.96 7.54
CA ASP A 213 10.67 23.66 8.49
C ASP A 213 12.16 23.59 8.11
N LEU A 214 12.57 22.61 7.30
CA LEU A 214 13.96 22.47 6.85
C LEU A 214 14.32 23.38 5.68
N VAL A 215 13.35 23.76 4.83
CA VAL A 215 13.62 24.65 3.68
C VAL A 215 14.07 26.02 4.16
N GLY A 216 15.22 26.49 3.66
CA GLY A 216 15.84 27.75 4.07
C GLY A 216 16.51 27.71 5.44
N ARG A 217 16.42 26.60 6.19
CA ARG A 217 17.04 26.47 7.51
C ARG A 217 18.54 26.15 7.39
N PRO A 218 19.43 26.82 8.14
CA PRO A 218 20.85 26.49 8.15
C PRO A 218 21.11 25.04 8.58
N ILE A 219 21.98 24.34 7.87
CA ILE A 219 22.27 22.91 8.13
C ILE A 219 22.83 22.64 9.54
N GLN A 220 23.48 23.62 10.17
CA GLN A 220 24.01 23.50 11.53
C GLN A 220 22.90 23.35 12.59
N GLU A 221 21.66 23.71 12.25
CA GLU A 221 20.51 23.56 13.12
C GLU A 221 19.73 22.25 12.91
N TRP A 222 20.12 21.45 11.90
CA TRP A 222 19.51 20.15 11.64
C TRP A 222 20.05 19.15 12.65
N THR A 223 19.18 18.30 13.19
CA THR A 223 19.64 17.22 14.07
C THR A 223 20.30 16.10 13.25
N ASN A 224 21.15 15.29 13.89
CA ASN A 224 21.77 14.15 13.22
C ASN A 224 20.72 13.21 12.63
N ASN A 225 19.63 12.91 13.35
CA ASN A 225 18.55 12.06 12.83
C ASN A 225 17.87 12.67 11.59
N GLN A 226 17.68 13.99 11.55
CA GLN A 226 17.14 14.67 10.36
C GLN A 226 18.08 14.56 9.16
N LEU A 227 19.39 14.74 9.37
CA LEU A 227 20.40 14.57 8.32
C LEU A 227 20.41 13.14 7.77
N LEU A 228 20.45 12.14 8.66
CA LEU A 228 20.43 10.72 8.28
C LEU A 228 19.14 10.33 7.57
N TYR A 229 17.99 10.81 8.04
CA TYR A 229 16.68 10.56 7.44
C TYR A 229 16.58 11.16 6.04
N ILE A 230 16.88 12.45 5.87
CA ILE A 230 16.78 13.14 4.58
C ILE A 230 17.72 12.53 3.55
N TYR A 231 18.97 12.24 3.93
CA TYR A 231 19.93 11.55 3.06
C TYR A 231 19.38 10.18 2.63
N SER A 232 18.96 9.36 3.59
CA SER A 232 18.55 7.99 3.33
C SER A 232 17.25 7.93 2.51
N LEU A 233 16.28 8.79 2.82
CA LEU A 233 15.02 8.85 2.08
C LEU A 233 15.24 9.33 0.65
N HIS A 234 16.08 10.35 0.43
CA HIS A 234 16.39 10.83 -0.92
C HIS A 234 16.93 9.70 -1.80
N PHE A 235 17.96 8.97 -1.35
CA PHE A 235 18.55 7.90 -2.14
C PHE A 235 17.68 6.64 -2.21
N LEU A 236 16.85 6.38 -1.19
CA LEU A 236 15.80 5.37 -1.29
C LEU A 236 14.85 5.68 -2.45
N LEU A 237 14.35 6.91 -2.55
CA LEU A 237 13.42 7.31 -3.61
C LEU A 237 14.06 7.31 -5.00
N LYS A 238 15.36 7.61 -5.12
CA LYS A 238 16.11 7.52 -6.38
C LYS A 238 16.38 6.07 -6.83
N SER A 239 16.26 5.09 -5.94
CA SER A 239 16.58 3.67 -6.22
C SER A 239 15.48 2.88 -6.95
N GLY A 240 14.35 3.51 -7.27
CA GLY A 240 13.24 2.81 -7.91
C GLY A 240 12.02 3.68 -8.19
N PRO A 241 10.80 3.10 -8.20
CA PRO A 241 9.60 3.86 -8.48
C PRO A 241 9.34 4.87 -7.35
N PRO A 242 8.56 5.95 -7.59
CA PRO A 242 8.26 6.96 -6.57
C PRO A 242 7.71 6.38 -5.25
N ALA A 243 7.04 5.24 -5.37
CA ALA A 243 6.45 4.50 -4.27
C ALA A 243 7.45 3.62 -3.48
N ARG A 244 8.77 3.73 -3.71
CA ARG A 244 9.82 2.94 -3.04
C ARG A 244 9.90 3.21 -1.54
N GLY A 245 9.56 4.43 -1.11
CA GLY A 245 9.51 4.79 0.31
C GLY A 245 8.62 3.85 1.14
N GLU A 246 7.55 3.33 0.57
CA GLU A 246 6.62 2.42 1.26
C GLU A 246 7.26 1.07 1.67
N GLU A 247 8.43 0.73 1.13
CA GLU A 247 9.19 -0.48 1.51
C GLU A 247 10.00 -0.31 2.81
N PHE A 248 9.98 0.89 3.41
CA PHE A 248 10.59 1.18 4.72
C PHE A 248 9.56 1.52 5.81
N ASN A 249 8.27 1.31 5.54
CA ASN A 249 7.24 1.55 6.54
C ASN A 249 7.37 0.58 7.73
N GLY A 250 7.33 1.13 8.94
CA GLY A 250 7.45 0.41 10.20
C GLY A 250 8.86 -0.07 10.55
N ILE A 251 9.90 0.41 9.87
CA ILE A 251 11.30 -0.01 10.10
C ILE A 251 12.28 1.17 10.20
N GLN A 252 13.50 0.89 10.67
CA GLN A 252 14.60 1.85 10.77
C GLN A 252 15.16 2.20 9.38
N LEU A 253 15.13 3.50 9.04
CA LEU A 253 15.77 4.10 7.88
C LEU A 253 17.00 4.90 8.34
N THR A 254 18.17 4.32 8.08
CA THR A 254 19.51 4.88 8.33
C THR A 254 20.39 4.60 7.11
N PRO A 255 21.54 5.26 6.93
CA PRO A 255 22.45 4.94 5.83
C PRO A 255 22.85 3.46 5.81
N TYR A 256 23.05 2.85 7.00
CA TYR A 256 23.38 1.45 7.12
C TYR A 256 22.24 0.53 6.65
N THR A 257 21.02 0.73 7.15
CA THR A 257 19.88 -0.11 6.76
C THR A 257 19.47 0.12 5.30
N LEU A 258 19.68 1.33 4.76
CA LEU A 258 19.51 1.61 3.34
C LEU A 258 20.54 0.85 2.50
N LYS A 259 21.82 0.87 2.86
CA LYS A 259 22.86 0.12 2.14
C LYS A 259 22.53 -1.37 2.07
N GLN A 260 22.16 -1.97 3.21
CA GLN A 260 21.72 -3.37 3.26
C GLN A 260 20.51 -3.63 2.34
N PHE A 261 19.53 -2.74 2.33
CA PHE A 261 18.36 -2.85 1.46
C PHE A 261 18.74 -2.80 -0.03
N LEU A 262 19.63 -1.87 -0.43
CA LEU A 262 20.07 -1.74 -1.81
C LEU A 262 20.80 -3.01 -2.28
N GLU A 263 21.67 -3.56 -1.43
CA GLU A 263 22.39 -4.81 -1.69
C GLU A 263 21.45 -6.02 -1.79
N ASP A 264 20.48 -6.14 -0.89
CA ASP A 264 19.50 -7.23 -0.91
C ASP A 264 18.59 -7.16 -2.14
N LYS A 265 18.16 -5.96 -2.54
CA LYS A 265 17.40 -5.75 -3.79
C LYS A 265 18.21 -6.06 -5.03
N TYR A 266 19.49 -5.66 -5.05
CA TYR A 266 20.39 -5.99 -6.15
C TYR A 266 20.53 -7.51 -6.30
N LYS A 267 20.76 -8.24 -5.20
CA LYS A 267 20.78 -9.72 -5.18
C LYS A 267 19.49 -10.32 -5.75
N GLN A 268 18.33 -9.79 -5.34
CA GLN A 268 17.02 -10.25 -5.83
C GLN A 268 16.86 -10.06 -7.35
N TYR A 269 17.30 -8.91 -7.87
CA TYR A 269 17.26 -8.60 -9.29
C TYR A 269 18.20 -9.47 -10.11
N MET A 270 19.41 -9.70 -9.62
CA MET A 270 20.41 -10.54 -10.29
C MET A 270 19.93 -11.99 -10.45
N VAL A 271 19.32 -12.57 -9.41
CA VAL A 271 18.75 -13.93 -9.49
C VAL A 271 17.63 -14.02 -10.55
N SER A 272 16.93 -12.92 -10.80
CA SER A 272 15.75 -12.91 -11.68
C SER A 272 16.09 -12.91 -13.18
N LEU A 273 17.27 -12.42 -13.60
CA LEU A 273 17.59 -12.26 -15.03
C LEU A 273 18.07 -13.53 -15.72
N SER A 274 18.44 -14.59 -15.00
CA SER A 274 19.02 -15.83 -15.57
C SER A 274 20.23 -15.60 -16.52
N GLU A 275 20.79 -14.39 -16.58
CA GLU A 275 21.96 -14.07 -17.39
C GLU A 275 23.23 -14.53 -16.67
N PRO A 276 24.24 -15.05 -17.38
CA PRO A 276 25.54 -15.35 -16.80
C PRO A 276 26.12 -14.05 -16.21
N GLN A 277 26.42 -14.06 -14.92
CA GLN A 277 26.94 -12.90 -14.18
C GLN A 277 28.14 -12.28 -14.91
N SER A 278 27.97 -11.08 -15.47
CA SER A 278 29.09 -10.27 -15.95
C SER A 278 29.69 -9.42 -14.82
N GLU A 279 28.88 -9.01 -13.83
CA GLU A 279 29.31 -8.13 -12.73
C GLU A 279 29.14 -8.83 -11.36
N PRO A 280 30.24 -9.03 -10.62
CA PRO A 280 30.20 -9.55 -9.25
C PRO A 280 29.47 -8.60 -8.30
N LEU A 281 28.68 -9.14 -7.37
CA LEU A 281 28.06 -8.40 -6.25
C LEU A 281 29.06 -7.50 -5.51
N SER A 282 30.31 -7.94 -5.36
CA SER A 282 31.37 -7.17 -4.70
C SER A 282 31.66 -5.82 -5.38
N GLN A 283 31.40 -5.69 -6.68
CA GLN A 283 31.53 -4.41 -7.39
C GLN A 283 30.41 -3.45 -6.97
N PHE A 284 29.17 -3.95 -6.85
CA PHE A 284 28.04 -3.16 -6.36
C PHE A 284 28.19 -2.75 -4.88
N GLU A 285 28.67 -3.66 -4.02
CA GLU A 285 28.88 -3.40 -2.59
C GLU A 285 29.97 -2.34 -2.32
N ALA A 286 30.92 -2.20 -3.26
CA ALA A 286 31.98 -1.21 -3.21
C ALA A 286 31.53 0.21 -3.63
N LEU A 287 30.38 0.33 -4.31
CA LEU A 287 29.82 1.63 -4.71
C LEU A 287 29.33 2.43 -3.49
N SER A 288 29.31 3.75 -3.62
CA SER A 288 28.65 4.62 -2.65
C SER A 288 27.11 4.47 -2.73
N ILE A 289 26.38 4.81 -1.66
CA ILE A 289 24.90 4.75 -1.65
C ILE A 289 24.26 5.51 -2.84
N PRO A 290 24.71 6.72 -3.22
CA PRO A 290 24.18 7.41 -4.40
C PRO A 290 24.34 6.61 -5.69
N GLU A 291 25.49 5.98 -5.89
CA GLU A 291 25.78 5.15 -7.06
C GLU A 291 25.00 3.84 -7.03
N GLN A 292 24.89 3.19 -5.85
CA GLN A 292 24.07 2.01 -5.64
C GLN A 292 22.60 2.27 -5.98
N ALA A 293 22.05 3.41 -5.53
CA ALA A 293 20.68 3.80 -5.83
C ALA A 293 20.45 3.96 -7.34
N LYS A 294 21.36 4.68 -8.02
CA LYS A 294 21.30 4.88 -9.48
C LYS A 294 21.39 3.54 -10.23
N GLU A 295 22.33 2.69 -9.86
CA GLU A 295 22.55 1.39 -10.50
C GLU A 295 21.33 0.48 -10.28
N LEU A 296 20.79 0.44 -9.07
CA LEU A 296 19.60 -0.37 -8.75
C LEU A 296 18.37 0.08 -9.56
N ALA A 297 18.17 1.38 -9.76
CA ALA A 297 17.11 1.90 -10.62
C ALA A 297 17.29 1.46 -12.08
N ALA A 298 18.53 1.47 -12.59
CA ALA A 298 18.84 1.01 -13.94
C ALA A 298 18.58 -0.51 -14.11
N TRP A 299 18.97 -1.33 -13.12
CA TRP A 299 18.63 -2.77 -13.10
C TRP A 299 17.13 -3.02 -13.08
N ARG A 300 16.40 -2.29 -12.23
CA ARG A 300 14.94 -2.41 -12.18
C ARG A 300 14.30 -2.12 -13.54
N ASN A 301 14.77 -1.10 -14.27
CA ASN A 301 14.24 -0.77 -15.58
C ASN A 301 14.50 -1.88 -16.61
N ARG A 302 15.69 -2.50 -16.60
CA ARG A 302 16.01 -3.67 -17.44
C ARG A 302 15.08 -4.87 -17.20
N LEU A 303 14.63 -5.05 -15.95
CA LEU A 303 13.74 -6.15 -15.58
C LEU A 303 12.29 -5.96 -16.07
N LEU A 304 11.85 -4.74 -16.39
CA LEU A 304 10.46 -4.46 -16.75
C LEU A 304 10.00 -5.18 -18.01
N ASP A 305 10.93 -5.57 -18.88
CA ASP A 305 10.61 -6.25 -20.15
C ASP A 305 10.22 -7.72 -19.95
N ASN A 306 10.72 -8.37 -18.89
CA ASN A 306 10.58 -9.81 -18.69
C ASN A 306 9.95 -10.20 -17.34
N MET A 307 9.91 -9.26 -16.39
CA MET A 307 9.39 -9.49 -15.04
C MET A 307 8.15 -8.64 -14.77
N LEU A 308 7.18 -9.23 -14.08
CA LEU A 308 6.09 -8.50 -13.46
C LEU A 308 6.48 -8.20 -12.01
N PHE A 309 6.49 -6.92 -11.67
CA PHE A 309 6.61 -6.46 -10.30
C PHE A 309 5.23 -6.42 -9.64
N TYR A 310 5.12 -7.01 -8.46
CA TYR A 310 3.92 -6.92 -7.63
C TYR A 310 4.31 -6.65 -6.18
N ARG A 311 3.32 -6.32 -5.33
CA ARG A 311 3.56 -6.05 -3.92
C ARG A 311 2.78 -6.96 -2.98
N LYS A 312 3.40 -7.28 -1.85
CA LYS A 312 2.68 -7.74 -0.66
C LYS A 312 2.64 -6.60 0.34
N VAL A 313 1.46 -6.29 0.85
CA VAL A 313 1.20 -5.18 1.77
C VAL A 313 0.73 -5.75 3.11
N ASN A 314 1.33 -5.29 4.20
CA ASN A 314 0.78 -5.52 5.52
C ASN A 314 0.13 -4.23 6.02
N GLY A 315 -1.19 -4.26 6.21
CA GLY A 315 -1.97 -3.10 6.62
C GLY A 315 -1.71 -2.62 8.04
N LEU A 316 -1.05 -3.42 8.88
CA LEU A 316 -0.76 -3.05 10.27
C LEU A 316 0.39 -2.06 10.40
N ASN A 317 1.51 -2.34 9.73
CA ASN A 317 2.71 -1.48 9.72
C ASN A 317 2.87 -0.71 8.40
N LEU A 318 1.93 -0.86 7.46
CA LEU A 318 1.94 -0.27 6.12
C LEU A 318 3.13 -0.69 5.24
N LEU A 319 3.90 -1.69 5.67
CA LEU A 319 5.06 -2.18 4.94
C LEU A 319 4.62 -2.81 3.62
N LYS A 320 5.21 -2.33 2.53
CA LYS A 320 5.04 -2.92 1.21
C LYS A 320 6.32 -3.62 0.81
N LYS A 321 6.21 -4.82 0.28
CA LYS A 321 7.35 -5.57 -0.25
C LYS A 321 7.18 -5.74 -1.74
N GLU A 322 8.11 -5.20 -2.52
CA GLU A 322 8.19 -5.48 -3.94
C GLU A 322 8.75 -6.90 -4.17
N LEU A 323 8.02 -7.67 -4.96
CA LEU A 323 8.31 -9.03 -5.37
C LEU A 323 8.25 -9.12 -6.89
N LEU A 324 8.90 -10.14 -7.44
CA LEU A 324 8.99 -10.35 -8.88
C LEU A 324 8.47 -11.74 -9.24
N VAL A 325 7.84 -11.81 -10.41
CA VAL A 325 7.46 -13.07 -11.06
C VAL A 325 7.74 -12.93 -12.55
N PRO A 326 8.27 -13.95 -13.24
CA PRO A 326 8.50 -13.86 -14.68
C PRO A 326 7.18 -13.65 -15.44
N GLN A 327 7.12 -12.69 -16.37
CA GLN A 327 5.89 -12.38 -17.10
C GLN A 327 5.36 -13.60 -17.87
N HIS A 328 6.25 -14.39 -18.47
CA HIS A 328 5.89 -15.61 -19.19
C HIS A 328 5.24 -16.70 -18.32
N SER A 329 5.38 -16.62 -16.99
CA SER A 329 4.72 -17.54 -16.06
C SER A 329 3.27 -17.16 -15.76
N ILE A 330 2.84 -15.98 -16.20
CA ILE A 330 1.45 -15.53 -16.14
C ILE A 330 0.85 -15.78 -17.52
N PRO A 331 -0.06 -16.76 -17.67
CA PRO A 331 -0.72 -17.01 -18.94
C PRO A 331 -1.42 -15.72 -19.43
N SER A 332 -1.36 -15.47 -20.74
CA SER A 332 -2.12 -14.36 -21.36
C SER A 332 -3.63 -14.54 -21.21
N SER A 333 -4.09 -15.81 -21.17
CA SER A 333 -5.46 -16.20 -20.86
C SER A 333 -5.48 -17.61 -20.27
N LYS A 334 -6.59 -17.96 -19.62
CA LYS A 334 -6.89 -19.33 -19.18
C LYS A 334 -8.32 -19.67 -19.56
N GLN A 335 -8.51 -20.82 -20.18
CA GLN A 335 -9.82 -21.26 -20.67
C GLN A 335 -10.86 -21.31 -19.54
N GLU A 336 -10.49 -21.80 -18.37
CA GLU A 336 -11.37 -21.84 -17.19
C GLU A 336 -11.82 -20.46 -16.70
N LEU A 337 -10.98 -19.43 -16.87
CA LEU A 337 -11.28 -18.07 -16.41
C LEU A 337 -12.19 -17.33 -17.38
N ILE A 338 -12.01 -17.56 -18.68
CA ILE A 338 -12.81 -16.91 -19.74
C ILE A 338 -14.13 -17.63 -20.00
N ALA A 339 -14.25 -18.93 -19.70
CA ALA A 339 -15.44 -19.72 -19.99
C ALA A 339 -16.76 -19.10 -19.46
N PRO A 340 -16.86 -18.60 -18.20
CA PRO A 340 -18.08 -17.94 -17.73
C PRO A 340 -18.44 -16.67 -18.52
N ILE A 341 -17.42 -15.91 -18.94
CA ILE A 341 -17.60 -14.70 -19.75
C ILE A 341 -18.08 -15.09 -21.16
N SER A 342 -17.44 -16.10 -21.77
CA SER A 342 -17.80 -16.62 -23.09
C SER A 342 -19.23 -17.15 -23.12
N GLU A 343 -19.62 -17.94 -22.12
CA GLU A 343 -20.97 -18.50 -22.02
C GLU A 343 -22.02 -17.39 -21.90
N HIS A 344 -21.76 -16.38 -21.07
CA HIS A 344 -22.66 -15.24 -20.94
C HIS A 344 -22.82 -14.47 -22.26
N ILE A 345 -21.72 -14.20 -22.96
CA ILE A 345 -21.75 -13.50 -24.26
C ILE A 345 -22.56 -14.31 -25.29
N LYS A 346 -22.36 -15.62 -25.33
CA LYS A 346 -23.08 -16.53 -26.23
C LYS A 346 -24.57 -16.56 -25.95
N GLN A 347 -24.96 -16.69 -24.69
CA GLN A 347 -26.38 -16.75 -24.30
C GLN A 347 -27.09 -15.41 -24.53
N THR A 348 -26.42 -14.30 -24.26
CA THR A 348 -27.03 -12.96 -24.20
C THR A 348 -26.98 -12.23 -25.53
N TYR A 349 -25.86 -12.32 -26.24
CA TYR A 349 -25.60 -11.59 -27.49
C TYR A 349 -25.54 -12.49 -28.72
N GLN A 350 -25.67 -13.82 -28.55
CA GLN A 350 -25.59 -14.80 -29.64
C GLN A 350 -24.26 -14.72 -30.43
N LEU A 351 -23.19 -14.28 -29.75
CA LEU A 351 -21.83 -14.24 -30.26
C LEU A 351 -21.00 -15.31 -29.59
N ASP A 352 -20.17 -16.02 -30.35
CA ASP A 352 -19.27 -17.03 -29.81
C ASP A 352 -17.85 -16.47 -29.75
N LEU A 353 -17.28 -16.34 -28.53
CA LEU A 353 -15.92 -15.82 -28.36
C LEU A 353 -14.88 -16.69 -29.06
N GLU A 354 -15.15 -18.00 -29.25
CA GLU A 354 -14.26 -18.90 -29.99
C GLU A 354 -14.11 -18.54 -31.48
N GLN A 355 -15.01 -17.69 -32.02
CA GLN A 355 -14.92 -17.19 -33.39
C GLN A 355 -14.03 -15.95 -33.54
N PHE A 356 -13.47 -15.44 -32.43
CA PHE A 356 -12.64 -14.24 -32.40
C PHE A 356 -11.29 -14.55 -31.77
N ASP A 357 -10.24 -13.86 -32.23
CA ASP A 357 -8.89 -14.05 -31.70
C ASP A 357 -8.73 -13.53 -30.26
N SER A 358 -9.64 -12.64 -29.81
CA SER A 358 -9.57 -11.97 -28.51
C SER A 358 -10.93 -11.36 -28.12
N LEU A 359 -11.07 -11.02 -26.83
CA LEU A 359 -12.21 -10.24 -26.35
C LEU A 359 -12.18 -8.82 -26.93
N TYR A 360 -11.01 -8.30 -27.27
CA TYR A 360 -10.85 -7.04 -28.02
C TYR A 360 -11.56 -7.11 -29.37
N ALA A 361 -11.26 -8.14 -30.19
CA ALA A 361 -11.86 -8.32 -31.51
C ALA A 361 -13.38 -8.53 -31.43
N LEU A 362 -13.85 -9.32 -30.46
CA LEU A 362 -15.28 -9.47 -30.21
C LEU A 362 -15.94 -8.13 -29.81
N THR A 363 -15.31 -7.36 -28.91
CA THR A 363 -15.84 -6.06 -28.48
C THR A 363 -15.91 -5.08 -29.65
N ARG A 364 -14.88 -5.04 -30.50
CA ARG A 364 -14.90 -4.26 -31.75
C ARG A 364 -16.09 -4.64 -32.63
N ARG A 365 -16.33 -5.94 -32.82
CA ARG A 365 -17.49 -6.42 -33.59
C ARG A 365 -18.82 -5.96 -32.99
N MET A 366 -18.96 -6.01 -31.66
CA MET A 366 -20.17 -5.55 -30.98
C MET A 366 -20.44 -4.05 -31.18
N LEU A 367 -19.37 -3.24 -31.17
CA LEU A 367 -19.42 -1.80 -31.41
C LEU A 367 -19.84 -1.48 -32.86
N ASP A 368 -19.19 -2.14 -33.83
CA ASP A 368 -19.48 -1.96 -35.26
C ASP A 368 -20.94 -2.32 -35.61
N ASP A 369 -21.42 -3.45 -35.07
CA ASP A 369 -22.79 -3.94 -35.29
C ASP A 369 -23.84 -3.19 -34.45
N ARG A 370 -23.41 -2.32 -33.53
CA ARG A 370 -24.27 -1.61 -32.56
C ARG A 370 -25.22 -2.56 -31.83
N ILE A 371 -24.68 -3.70 -31.39
CA ILE A 371 -25.47 -4.73 -30.72
C ILE A 371 -26.17 -4.11 -29.52
N SER A 372 -27.47 -4.39 -29.42
CA SER A 372 -28.30 -3.99 -28.28
C SER A 372 -29.22 -5.13 -27.91
N THR A 373 -29.55 -5.23 -26.62
CA THR A 373 -30.49 -6.22 -26.11
C THR A 373 -31.65 -5.49 -25.45
N GLN A 374 -32.87 -5.74 -25.90
CA GLN A 374 -34.07 -5.14 -25.29
C GLN A 374 -34.35 -5.66 -23.87
N THR A 375 -33.65 -6.73 -23.45
CA THR A 375 -33.87 -7.44 -22.19
C THR A 375 -33.00 -6.96 -21.03
N LEU A 376 -31.98 -6.13 -21.28
CA LEU A 376 -31.08 -5.64 -20.25
C LEU A 376 -31.32 -4.14 -20.00
N ASP A 377 -31.35 -3.76 -18.72
CA ASP A 377 -31.39 -2.37 -18.27
C ASP A 377 -30.03 -1.64 -18.43
N THR A 378 -29.02 -2.30 -19.00
CA THR A 378 -27.63 -1.83 -19.15
C THR A 378 -27.12 -2.02 -20.57
N HIS A 379 -26.23 -1.13 -21.01
CA HIS A 379 -25.59 -1.25 -22.32
C HIS A 379 -24.65 -2.47 -22.37
N PRO A 380 -24.49 -3.17 -23.52
CA PRO A 380 -23.69 -4.40 -23.57
C PRO A 380 -22.25 -4.29 -23.04
N LEU A 381 -21.58 -3.17 -23.30
CA LEU A 381 -20.24 -2.92 -22.73
C LEU A 381 -20.24 -2.86 -21.21
N GLU A 382 -21.28 -2.27 -20.61
CA GLU A 382 -21.41 -2.15 -19.16
C GLU A 382 -21.68 -3.51 -18.53
N ASP A 383 -22.49 -4.32 -19.21
CA ASP A 383 -22.80 -5.68 -18.82
C ASP A 383 -21.56 -6.59 -18.90
N ILE A 384 -20.79 -6.55 -20.00
CA ILE A 384 -19.54 -7.31 -20.13
C ILE A 384 -18.55 -6.93 -19.02
N VAL A 385 -18.37 -5.62 -18.74
CA VAL A 385 -17.54 -5.17 -17.61
C VAL A 385 -18.04 -5.76 -16.30
N GLN A 386 -19.36 -5.75 -16.05
CA GLN A 386 -19.94 -6.34 -14.85
C GLN A 386 -19.67 -7.85 -14.77
N VAL A 387 -19.81 -8.58 -15.87
CA VAL A 387 -19.61 -10.03 -15.94
C VAL A 387 -18.15 -10.41 -15.71
N ILE A 388 -17.20 -9.65 -16.26
CA ILE A 388 -15.76 -9.86 -15.99
C ILE A 388 -15.46 -9.69 -14.50
N VAL A 389 -15.95 -8.61 -13.89
CA VAL A 389 -15.75 -8.34 -12.45
C VAL A 389 -16.42 -9.42 -11.59
N LYS A 390 -17.63 -9.85 -11.95
CA LYS A 390 -18.35 -10.93 -11.27
C LYS A 390 -17.58 -12.25 -11.36
N SER A 391 -17.10 -12.61 -12.55
CA SER A 391 -16.32 -13.84 -12.77
C SER A 391 -15.03 -13.85 -11.95
N ALA A 392 -14.33 -12.71 -11.90
CA ALA A 392 -13.15 -12.56 -11.05
C ALA A 392 -13.47 -12.75 -9.56
N LEU A 393 -14.56 -12.14 -9.09
CA LEU A 393 -15.04 -12.30 -7.72
C LEU A 393 -15.35 -13.76 -7.40
N GLU A 394 -16.05 -14.47 -8.27
CA GLU A 394 -16.49 -15.85 -8.01
C GLU A 394 -15.31 -16.81 -8.01
N HIS A 395 -14.43 -16.68 -9.00
CA HIS A 395 -13.24 -17.52 -9.13
C HIS A 395 -12.32 -17.38 -7.92
N THR A 396 -12.15 -16.14 -7.44
CA THR A 396 -11.34 -15.84 -6.26
C THR A 396 -12.13 -15.89 -4.96
N LYS A 397 -13.38 -16.36 -4.93
CA LYS A 397 -14.19 -16.44 -3.70
C LYS A 397 -14.18 -15.13 -2.87
N SER A 398 -14.25 -14.01 -3.57
CA SER A 398 -14.24 -12.68 -2.96
C SER A 398 -15.62 -12.26 -2.50
N ASP A 399 -15.71 -11.35 -1.53
CA ASP A 399 -16.99 -10.80 -1.06
C ASP A 399 -17.47 -9.65 -1.95
N ILE A 400 -16.53 -8.82 -2.43
CA ILE A 400 -16.81 -7.71 -3.35
C ILE A 400 -15.70 -7.62 -4.39
N GLY A 401 -16.11 -7.49 -5.66
CA GLY A 401 -15.25 -7.22 -6.80
C GLY A 401 -15.59 -5.85 -7.36
N MET A 402 -14.60 -5.13 -7.86
CA MET A 402 -14.81 -3.81 -8.42
C MET A 402 -13.85 -3.46 -9.54
N SER A 403 -14.32 -2.66 -10.50
CA SER A 403 -13.50 -2.01 -11.51
C SER A 403 -13.95 -0.57 -11.72
N ARG A 404 -12.99 0.35 -11.85
CA ARG A 404 -13.23 1.79 -12.01
C ARG A 404 -12.64 2.29 -13.32
N SER A 405 -13.24 3.31 -13.92
CA SER A 405 -12.69 4.00 -15.10
C SER A 405 -13.35 5.36 -15.31
N LEU A 406 -13.01 6.05 -16.41
CA LEU A 406 -13.66 7.28 -16.87
C LEU A 406 -15.02 6.95 -17.50
N ARG A 407 -16.04 7.81 -17.34
CA ARG A 407 -17.35 7.58 -17.97
C ARG A 407 -17.35 7.80 -19.48
N ASN A 408 -16.58 8.77 -19.96
CA ASN A 408 -16.52 9.16 -21.36
C ASN A 408 -15.06 9.26 -21.81
N PHE A 409 -14.63 8.32 -22.64
CA PHE A 409 -13.23 8.28 -23.10
C PHE A 409 -12.91 9.38 -24.12
N ARG A 410 -13.91 10.00 -24.76
CA ARG A 410 -13.72 11.18 -25.62
C ARG A 410 -13.03 12.32 -24.86
N ASN A 411 -13.37 12.51 -23.59
CA ASN A 411 -12.74 13.55 -22.76
C ASN A 411 -11.21 13.35 -22.69
N LEU A 412 -10.75 12.09 -22.61
CA LEU A 412 -9.32 11.77 -22.62
C LEU A 412 -8.68 12.10 -23.98
N ILE A 413 -9.34 11.68 -25.07
CA ILE A 413 -8.91 11.94 -26.45
C ILE A 413 -8.74 13.45 -26.68
N ASP A 414 -9.75 14.24 -26.27
CA ASP A 414 -9.75 15.70 -26.43
C ASP A 414 -8.63 16.37 -25.62
N VAL A 415 -8.49 16.01 -24.34
CA VAL A 415 -7.42 16.56 -23.49
C VAL A 415 -6.05 16.20 -24.03
N HIS A 416 -5.85 14.97 -24.50
CA HIS A 416 -4.58 14.56 -25.08
C HIS A 416 -4.27 15.39 -26.34
N ASN A 417 -5.21 15.44 -27.28
CA ASN A 417 -5.01 16.09 -28.58
C ASN A 417 -4.76 17.60 -28.44
N ARG A 418 -5.35 18.26 -27.42
CA ARG A 418 -5.21 19.70 -27.18
C ARG A 418 -4.16 20.06 -26.12
N LEU A 419 -3.52 19.06 -25.50
CA LEU A 419 -2.66 19.23 -24.32
C LEU A 419 -3.35 20.02 -23.18
N ALA A 420 -4.66 19.86 -23.02
CA ALA A 420 -5.48 20.63 -22.09
C ALA A 420 -5.47 20.02 -20.68
N VAL A 421 -4.29 19.98 -20.04
CA VAL A 421 -4.09 19.33 -18.72
C VAL A 421 -4.97 19.95 -17.63
N ALA A 422 -5.18 21.27 -17.66
CA ALA A 422 -6.07 21.97 -16.74
C ALA A 422 -7.52 21.45 -16.81
N ASP A 423 -7.99 21.07 -18.00
CA ASP A 423 -9.35 20.52 -18.17
C ASP A 423 -9.45 19.14 -17.51
N ALA A 424 -8.45 18.27 -17.67
CA ALA A 424 -8.41 16.97 -16.99
C ALA A 424 -8.28 17.11 -15.46
N ALA A 425 -7.51 18.09 -14.99
CA ALA A 425 -7.39 18.40 -13.58
C ALA A 425 -8.73 18.89 -12.97
N ALA A 426 -9.55 19.57 -13.77
CA ALA A 426 -10.85 20.11 -13.37
C ALA A 426 -12.01 19.09 -13.44
N TRP A 427 -11.79 17.88 -13.98
CA TRP A 427 -12.80 16.82 -13.95
C TRP A 427 -13.26 16.54 -12.51
N LYS A 428 -14.54 16.23 -12.36
CA LYS A 428 -15.20 15.93 -11.09
C LYS A 428 -15.19 14.43 -10.86
N GLN A 429 -15.40 14.01 -9.61
CA GLN A 429 -15.54 12.58 -9.28
C GLN A 429 -16.66 11.91 -10.08
N ALA A 430 -17.73 12.64 -10.41
CA ALA A 430 -18.85 12.12 -11.19
C ALA A 430 -18.51 11.79 -12.65
N ASP A 431 -17.40 12.33 -13.19
CA ASP A 431 -16.91 11.99 -14.53
C ASP A 431 -16.29 10.59 -14.59
N TYR A 432 -16.14 9.94 -13.44
CA TYR A 432 -15.67 8.57 -13.29
C TYR A 432 -16.81 7.64 -12.85
N PHE A 433 -16.64 6.35 -13.09
CA PHE A 433 -17.50 5.31 -12.56
C PHE A 433 -16.70 4.26 -11.80
N CYS A 434 -17.41 3.48 -10.98
CA CYS A 434 -16.89 2.24 -10.43
C CYS A 434 -18.01 1.20 -10.40
N CYS A 435 -17.84 0.14 -11.18
CA CYS A 435 -18.61 -1.09 -11.14
C CYS A 435 -18.23 -1.85 -9.87
N VAL A 436 -19.20 -2.12 -9.00
CA VAL A 436 -19.03 -2.83 -7.73
C VAL A 436 -20.03 -3.97 -7.71
N VAL A 437 -19.53 -5.19 -7.59
CA VAL A 437 -20.32 -6.42 -7.64
C VAL A 437 -20.15 -7.14 -6.30
N PRO A 438 -21.24 -7.36 -5.53
CA PRO A 438 -21.20 -8.20 -4.34
C PRO A 438 -21.24 -9.69 -4.72
N SER A 439 -20.75 -10.53 -3.83
CA SER A 439 -20.93 -11.98 -3.92
C SER A 439 -22.35 -12.39 -3.54
N ASP A 440 -22.84 -13.49 -4.10
CA ASP A 440 -24.16 -14.02 -3.73
C ASP A 440 -24.27 -14.32 -2.22
N PRO A 441 -23.24 -14.86 -1.53
CA PRO A 441 -23.25 -14.96 -0.07
C PRO A 441 -23.46 -13.62 0.64
N LEU A 442 -22.82 -12.54 0.19
CA LEU A 442 -22.96 -11.21 0.77
C LEU A 442 -24.38 -10.64 0.53
N VAL A 443 -24.92 -10.85 -0.68
CA VAL A 443 -26.31 -10.48 -1.00
C VAL A 443 -27.28 -11.16 -0.04
N ARG A 444 -27.21 -12.48 0.09
CA ARG A 444 -28.07 -13.27 1.01
C ARG A 444 -27.92 -12.82 2.46
N MET A 445 -26.70 -12.51 2.91
CA MET A 445 -26.44 -12.06 4.28
C MET A 445 -27.09 -10.71 4.61
N LEU A 446 -27.29 -9.85 3.61
CA LEU A 446 -27.81 -8.49 3.77
C LEU A 446 -29.24 -8.31 3.20
N GLU A 447 -29.86 -9.38 2.70
CA GLU A 447 -31.16 -9.34 2.03
C GLU A 447 -32.28 -8.79 2.92
N GLU A 448 -32.28 -9.16 4.21
CA GLU A 448 -33.25 -8.67 5.20
C GLU A 448 -32.97 -7.24 5.69
N ARG A 449 -31.84 -6.64 5.29
CA ARG A 449 -31.42 -5.30 5.74
C ARG A 449 -31.59 -4.28 4.62
N GLU A 450 -32.83 -3.79 4.51
CA GLU A 450 -33.22 -2.88 3.42
C GLU A 450 -32.24 -1.70 3.28
N GLY A 451 -31.77 -1.50 2.04
CA GLY A 451 -30.89 -0.39 1.68
C GLY A 451 -29.45 -0.49 2.18
N VAL A 452 -29.11 -1.44 3.06
CA VAL A 452 -27.74 -1.58 3.60
C VAL A 452 -26.76 -2.01 2.51
N LEU A 453 -27.09 -3.04 1.73
CA LEU A 453 -26.24 -3.50 0.63
C LEU A 453 -26.01 -2.37 -0.39
N SER A 454 -27.08 -1.72 -0.86
CA SER A 454 -26.97 -0.56 -1.77
C SER A 454 -26.11 0.55 -1.16
N GLY A 455 -26.27 0.86 0.14
CA GLY A 455 -25.47 1.83 0.86
C GLY A 455 -23.97 1.51 0.83
N ILE A 456 -23.60 0.26 1.11
CA ILE A 456 -22.21 -0.21 1.06
C ILE A 456 -21.64 -0.09 -0.36
N LEU A 457 -22.35 -0.62 -1.37
CA LEU A 457 -21.88 -0.60 -2.76
C LEU A 457 -21.70 0.83 -3.28
N LYS A 458 -22.62 1.75 -2.93
CA LYS A 458 -22.50 3.18 -3.25
C LYS A 458 -21.29 3.82 -2.58
N ALA A 459 -21.08 3.55 -1.29
CA ALA A 459 -19.95 4.10 -0.55
C ALA A 459 -18.60 3.64 -1.17
N ILE A 460 -18.50 2.36 -1.53
CA ILE A 460 -17.34 1.81 -2.23
C ILE A 460 -17.16 2.48 -3.60
N SER A 461 -18.22 2.57 -4.39
CA SER A 461 -18.17 3.17 -5.73
C SER A 461 -17.68 4.62 -5.69
N ILE A 462 -18.21 5.44 -4.78
CA ILE A 462 -17.79 6.84 -4.60
C ILE A 462 -16.31 6.91 -4.19
N ARG A 463 -15.87 6.08 -3.24
CA ARG A 463 -14.47 6.07 -2.79
C ARG A 463 -13.51 5.66 -3.91
N MET A 464 -13.93 4.80 -4.83
CA MET A 464 -13.13 4.40 -6.00
C MET A 464 -13.15 5.45 -7.12
N GLN A 465 -14.25 6.17 -7.32
CA GLN A 465 -14.29 7.35 -8.20
C GLN A 465 -13.32 8.43 -7.72
N PHE A 466 -13.26 8.65 -6.40
CA PHE A 466 -12.25 9.53 -5.78
C PHE A 466 -10.81 9.07 -6.06
N ASN A 467 -10.53 7.77 -6.08
CA ASN A 467 -9.20 7.26 -6.45
C ASN A 467 -8.87 7.60 -7.92
N SER A 468 -9.78 7.34 -8.86
CA SER A 468 -9.57 7.72 -10.27
C SER A 468 -9.31 9.21 -10.42
N TRP A 469 -10.13 10.03 -9.76
CA TRP A 469 -9.97 11.47 -9.76
C TRP A 469 -8.58 11.93 -9.28
N HIS A 470 -7.99 11.28 -8.26
CA HIS A 470 -6.64 11.59 -7.78
C HIS A 470 -5.52 11.08 -8.68
N TYR A 471 -5.71 9.98 -9.40
CA TYR A 471 -4.63 9.42 -10.23
C TYR A 471 -4.54 10.09 -11.60
N THR A 472 -5.64 10.63 -12.14
CA THR A 472 -5.65 11.23 -13.47
C THR A 472 -4.60 12.32 -13.65
N PRO A 473 -4.45 13.32 -12.76
CA PRO A 473 -3.43 14.37 -12.95
C PRO A 473 -2.00 13.82 -12.93
N GLY A 474 -1.75 12.75 -12.16
CA GLY A 474 -0.44 12.09 -12.08
C GLY A 474 0.01 11.38 -13.38
N ASN A 475 -0.81 11.40 -14.44
CA ASN A 475 -0.45 10.95 -15.78
C ASN A 475 0.06 12.07 -16.70
N PHE A 476 0.16 13.30 -16.20
CA PHE A 476 0.63 14.47 -16.94
C PHE A 476 1.94 15.02 -16.34
N PRO A 477 2.75 15.74 -17.13
CA PRO A 477 3.92 16.43 -16.60
C PRO A 477 3.52 17.36 -15.44
N ARG A 478 4.28 17.32 -14.35
CA ARG A 478 3.97 18.02 -13.08
C ARG A 478 3.74 19.50 -13.32
N GLU A 479 4.60 20.12 -14.12
CA GLU A 479 4.60 21.55 -14.46
C GLU A 479 3.34 22.02 -15.20
N LEU A 480 2.54 21.09 -15.74
CA LEU A 480 1.27 21.38 -16.39
C LEU A 480 0.06 21.14 -15.48
N VAL A 481 0.24 20.51 -14.32
CA VAL A 481 -0.83 20.30 -13.33
C VAL A 481 -0.98 21.57 -12.49
N PRO A 482 -2.20 22.11 -12.33
CA PRO A 482 -2.43 23.28 -11.48
C PRO A 482 -1.89 23.08 -10.05
N GLU A 483 -1.26 24.12 -9.48
CA GLU A 483 -0.60 24.04 -8.16
C GLU A 483 -1.55 23.64 -7.01
N ASP A 484 -2.82 24.04 -7.10
CA ASP A 484 -3.86 23.73 -6.12
C ASP A 484 -4.48 22.34 -6.30
N ARG A 485 -4.12 21.61 -7.36
CA ARG A 485 -4.63 20.28 -7.66
C ARG A 485 -3.73 19.19 -7.05
N HIS A 486 -4.12 18.69 -5.89
CA HIS A 486 -3.49 17.48 -5.31
C HIS A 486 -3.72 16.22 -6.17
N PHE A 487 -2.74 15.32 -6.22
CA PHE A 487 -2.87 14.04 -6.91
C PHE A 487 -2.03 12.96 -6.22
N TYR A 488 -2.24 11.71 -6.60
CA TYR A 488 -1.33 10.61 -6.22
C TYR A 488 -0.65 10.07 -7.47
N PHE A 489 0.59 9.58 -7.33
CA PHE A 489 1.22 8.82 -8.40
C PHE A 489 0.33 7.62 -8.77
N PRO A 490 0.00 7.42 -10.06
CA PRO A 490 -0.83 6.30 -10.49
C PRO A 490 -0.19 4.96 -10.08
N PRO A 491 -0.92 4.04 -9.43
CA PRO A 491 -0.37 2.72 -9.12
C PRO A 491 -0.10 1.91 -10.39
N VAL A 492 1.11 1.33 -10.49
CA VAL A 492 1.56 0.56 -11.66
C VAL A 492 1.81 -0.91 -11.37
N MET A 493 1.75 -1.33 -10.11
CA MET A 493 2.01 -2.71 -9.68
C MET A 493 0.74 -3.32 -9.10
N PRO A 494 0.43 -4.58 -9.46
CA PRO A 494 -0.52 -5.38 -8.71
C PRO A 494 -0.07 -5.56 -7.26
N ASP A 495 -1.00 -5.70 -6.35
CA ASP A 495 -0.70 -5.97 -4.95
C ASP A 495 -1.74 -6.85 -4.27
N THR A 496 -1.28 -7.57 -3.24
CA THR A 496 -2.09 -8.23 -2.23
C THR A 496 -1.90 -7.50 -0.91
N ALA A 497 -2.96 -7.34 -0.13
CA ALA A 497 -2.87 -6.72 1.18
C ALA A 497 -3.60 -7.52 2.25
N ASP A 498 -2.95 -7.66 3.39
CA ASP A 498 -3.47 -8.29 4.61
C ASP A 498 -3.78 -7.21 5.67
N TRP A 499 -4.73 -7.46 6.56
CA TRP A 499 -5.08 -6.57 7.68
C TRP A 499 -5.39 -5.13 7.25
N SER A 500 -6.03 -4.94 6.10
CA SER A 500 -6.27 -3.60 5.54
C SER A 500 -7.38 -2.81 6.26
N ASP A 501 -8.12 -3.45 7.15
CA ASP A 501 -9.27 -2.95 7.91
C ASP A 501 -8.90 -2.32 9.25
N GLN A 502 -7.64 -1.92 9.47
CA GLN A 502 -7.19 -1.47 10.81
C GLN A 502 -7.14 0.06 10.96
N HIS A 503 -6.59 0.75 9.97
CA HIS A 503 -6.32 2.18 10.09
C HIS A 503 -7.31 3.05 9.32
N HIS A 504 -7.53 2.74 8.04
CA HIS A 504 -8.36 3.56 7.17
C HIS A 504 -9.86 3.39 7.48
N ARG A 505 -10.56 4.49 7.82
CA ARG A 505 -11.98 4.48 8.23
C ARG A 505 -12.90 3.74 7.23
N GLY A 506 -12.68 3.95 5.94
CA GLY A 506 -13.46 3.26 4.90
C GLY A 506 -13.23 1.75 4.86
N HIS A 507 -12.00 1.30 5.16
CA HIS A 507 -11.69 -0.13 5.20
C HIS A 507 -12.23 -0.79 6.47
N LYS A 508 -12.15 -0.10 7.62
CA LYS A 508 -12.83 -0.50 8.87
C LYS A 508 -14.31 -0.73 8.64
N HIS A 509 -14.99 0.26 8.05
CA HIS A 509 -16.44 0.21 7.84
C HIS A 509 -16.88 -0.92 6.89
N ALA A 510 -16.10 -1.19 5.83
CA ALA A 510 -16.37 -2.28 4.90
C ALA A 510 -15.69 -3.61 5.30
N SER A 511 -15.02 -3.66 6.46
CA SER A 511 -14.23 -4.79 6.95
C SER A 511 -13.31 -5.39 5.89
N VAL A 512 -12.56 -4.55 5.17
CA VAL A 512 -11.63 -4.97 4.11
C VAL A 512 -10.40 -5.65 4.73
N ARG A 513 -10.54 -6.92 5.12
CA ARG A 513 -9.46 -7.67 5.78
C ARG A 513 -8.35 -8.01 4.79
N TYR A 514 -8.72 -8.61 3.66
CA TYR A 514 -7.80 -9.00 2.59
C TYR A 514 -8.20 -8.31 1.29
N SER A 515 -7.23 -7.87 0.49
CA SER A 515 -7.51 -7.30 -0.82
C SER A 515 -6.50 -7.67 -1.89
N ILE A 516 -6.95 -7.69 -3.14
CA ILE A 516 -6.11 -7.60 -4.35
C ILE A 516 -6.41 -6.28 -5.02
N ARG A 517 -5.38 -5.59 -5.52
CA ARG A 517 -5.48 -4.53 -6.51
C ARG A 517 -4.63 -4.89 -7.70
N SER A 518 -5.21 -4.87 -8.90
CA SER A 518 -4.51 -5.12 -10.15
C SER A 518 -4.75 -3.93 -11.10
N PRO A 519 -3.86 -2.93 -11.11
CA PRO A 519 -4.00 -1.75 -11.97
C PRO A 519 -3.54 -2.03 -13.39
N HIS A 520 -4.13 -1.32 -14.35
CA HIS A 520 -3.68 -1.36 -15.74
C HIS A 520 -3.85 0.01 -16.42
N HIS A 521 -3.29 0.11 -17.63
CA HIS A 521 -3.33 1.29 -18.48
C HIS A 521 -4.13 1.06 -19.78
N LEU A 522 -4.52 2.17 -20.39
CA LEU A 522 -4.83 2.23 -21.83
C LEU A 522 -3.70 2.94 -22.56
N THR A 523 -3.55 2.64 -23.85
CA THR A 523 -2.58 3.31 -24.72
C THR A 523 -3.32 4.19 -25.72
N TYR A 524 -2.90 5.45 -25.84
CA TYR A 524 -3.40 6.38 -26.86
C TYR A 524 -2.23 7.18 -27.43
N LYS A 525 -2.00 7.08 -28.75
CA LYS A 525 -0.88 7.72 -29.46
C LYS A 525 0.46 7.56 -28.71
N ASP A 526 0.83 6.30 -28.46
CA ASP A 526 2.03 5.86 -27.72
C ASP A 526 2.10 6.25 -26.23
N LYS A 527 1.17 7.08 -25.73
CA LYS A 527 1.09 7.41 -24.32
C LYS A 527 0.28 6.37 -23.55
N LYS A 528 0.89 5.82 -22.49
CA LYS A 528 0.20 4.99 -21.49
C LYS A 528 -0.47 5.88 -20.45
N TYR A 529 -1.77 5.69 -20.24
CA TYR A 529 -2.51 6.28 -19.13
C TYR A 529 -2.60 5.26 -18.00
N LEU A 530 -1.71 5.40 -17.02
CA LEU A 530 -1.52 4.49 -15.89
C LEU A 530 -2.68 4.57 -14.90
N ALA A 531 -3.00 3.41 -14.30
CA ALA A 531 -4.10 3.23 -13.35
C ALA A 531 -5.45 3.80 -13.82
N PHE A 532 -5.63 3.85 -15.14
CA PHE A 532 -6.85 4.32 -15.79
C PHE A 532 -8.05 3.49 -15.32
N PHE A 533 -7.80 2.18 -15.17
CA PHE A 533 -8.66 1.27 -14.45
C PHE A 533 -7.83 0.33 -13.57
N ASP A 534 -8.50 -0.30 -12.61
CA ASP A 534 -7.97 -1.41 -11.85
C ASP A 534 -9.07 -2.43 -11.59
N LEU A 535 -8.71 -3.71 -11.47
CA LEU A 535 -9.55 -4.71 -10.81
C LEU A 535 -9.18 -4.72 -9.34
N ARG A 536 -10.17 -4.63 -8.46
CA ARG A 536 -9.97 -4.88 -7.03
C ARG A 536 -10.92 -5.93 -6.52
N LEU A 537 -10.40 -6.75 -5.62
CA LEU A 537 -11.11 -7.83 -4.96
C LEU A 537 -10.91 -7.69 -3.46
N MET A 538 -11.94 -7.91 -2.67
CA MET A 538 -11.83 -7.88 -1.22
C MET A 538 -12.57 -9.05 -0.57
N ARG A 539 -11.98 -9.55 0.52
CA ARG A 539 -12.59 -10.52 1.43
C ARG A 539 -12.59 -9.94 2.84
N GLN A 540 -13.70 -10.12 3.53
CA GLN A 540 -13.86 -9.75 4.93
C GLN A 540 -13.33 -10.81 5.88
N ARG A 541 -13.29 -12.08 5.42
CA ARG A 541 -12.90 -13.26 6.23
C ARG A 541 -12.25 -14.33 5.36
N GLY A 542 -11.70 -15.36 6.00
CA GLY A 542 -11.08 -16.51 5.34
C GLY A 542 -9.56 -16.39 5.27
N ASN A 543 -8.97 -17.02 4.26
CA ASN A 543 -7.52 -16.99 4.07
C ASN A 543 -7.08 -15.74 3.29
N PRO A 544 -5.87 -15.24 3.57
CA PRO A 544 -5.17 -14.27 2.71
C PRO A 544 -5.17 -14.71 1.25
N TYR A 545 -5.11 -13.74 0.33
CA TYR A 545 -4.97 -14.05 -1.09
C TYR A 545 -3.61 -14.69 -1.38
N GLY A 546 -3.62 -15.78 -2.14
CA GLY A 546 -2.42 -16.47 -2.59
C GLY A 546 -1.85 -15.91 -3.90
N HIS A 547 -0.70 -16.45 -4.30
CA HIS A 547 -0.06 -16.10 -5.58
C HIS A 547 -0.95 -16.41 -6.79
N GLN A 548 -1.63 -17.57 -6.78
CA GLN A 548 -2.50 -17.97 -7.89
C GLN A 548 -3.65 -16.97 -8.10
N GLU A 549 -4.29 -16.55 -7.02
CA GLU A 549 -5.44 -15.63 -7.06
C GLU A 549 -5.02 -14.23 -7.55
N LEU A 550 -3.78 -13.81 -7.24
CA LEU A 550 -3.20 -12.60 -7.82
C LEU A 550 -2.99 -12.74 -9.34
N GLN A 551 -2.46 -13.87 -9.81
CA GLN A 551 -2.30 -14.13 -11.25
C GLN A 551 -3.66 -14.13 -11.97
N ASP A 552 -4.67 -14.76 -11.39
CA ASP A 552 -6.01 -14.81 -11.99
C ASP A 552 -6.63 -13.40 -12.05
N ALA A 553 -6.43 -12.58 -11.00
CA ALA A 553 -6.85 -11.18 -11.01
C ALA A 553 -6.13 -10.36 -12.11
N ILE A 554 -4.84 -10.61 -12.36
CA ILE A 554 -4.10 -9.98 -13.46
C ILE A 554 -4.69 -10.37 -14.82
N ILE A 555 -5.04 -11.65 -15.01
CA ILE A 555 -5.69 -12.12 -16.25
C ILE A 555 -7.05 -11.45 -16.46
N TYR A 556 -7.91 -11.40 -15.43
CA TYR A 556 -9.19 -10.69 -15.51
C TYR A 556 -9.02 -9.19 -15.77
N THR A 557 -7.95 -8.57 -15.26
CA THR A 557 -7.59 -7.19 -15.58
C THR A 557 -7.21 -7.04 -17.06
N GLY A 558 -6.56 -8.05 -17.64
CA GLY A 558 -6.31 -8.16 -19.08
C GLY A 558 -7.61 -8.19 -19.91
N TYR A 559 -8.62 -8.95 -19.48
CA TYR A 559 -9.92 -8.95 -20.16
C TYR A 559 -10.60 -7.57 -20.11
N LEU A 560 -10.55 -6.88 -18.96
CA LEU A 560 -11.03 -5.49 -18.85
C LEU A 560 -10.27 -4.55 -19.79
N ARG A 561 -8.95 -4.72 -19.91
CA ARG A 561 -8.11 -3.94 -20.83
C ARG A 561 -8.59 -4.07 -22.27
N GLU A 562 -8.87 -5.29 -22.71
CA GLU A 562 -9.31 -5.55 -24.08
C GLU A 562 -10.63 -4.83 -24.41
N VAL A 563 -11.60 -4.88 -23.49
CA VAL A 563 -12.89 -4.18 -23.65
C VAL A 563 -12.70 -2.66 -23.69
N TYR A 564 -11.92 -2.11 -22.75
CA TYR A 564 -11.70 -0.66 -22.68
C TYR A 564 -10.84 -0.13 -23.83
N GLN A 565 -9.82 -0.86 -24.28
CA GLN A 565 -9.00 -0.45 -25.41
C GLN A 565 -9.83 -0.47 -26.70
N ALA A 566 -10.65 -1.50 -26.92
CA ALA A 566 -11.55 -1.57 -28.09
C ALA A 566 -12.50 -0.35 -28.16
N LEU A 567 -13.05 0.06 -27.01
CA LEU A 567 -13.90 1.25 -26.90
C LEU A 567 -13.13 2.54 -27.19
N LEU A 568 -11.91 2.67 -26.67
CA LEU A 568 -11.07 3.86 -26.91
C LEU A 568 -10.74 4.00 -28.40
N ASP A 569 -10.34 2.89 -29.03
CA ASP A 569 -9.98 2.85 -30.45
C ASP A 569 -11.19 3.14 -31.34
N ASP A 570 -12.36 2.57 -31.01
CA ASP A 570 -13.61 2.85 -31.76
C ASP A 570 -14.01 4.32 -31.68
N MET A 571 -13.90 4.92 -30.48
CA MET A 571 -14.16 6.34 -30.32
C MET A 571 -13.20 7.15 -31.18
N GLU A 572 -11.90 6.85 -31.19
CA GLU A 572 -10.96 7.55 -32.05
C GLU A 572 -11.40 7.47 -33.52
N GLU A 573 -11.53 6.24 -34.03
CA GLU A 573 -11.60 5.97 -35.47
C GLU A 573 -12.94 6.39 -36.09
N ASN A 574 -14.03 6.22 -35.34
CA ASN A 574 -15.39 6.37 -35.84
C ASN A 574 -16.11 7.63 -35.32
N ASP A 575 -15.42 8.48 -34.55
CA ASP A 575 -16.00 9.61 -33.80
C ASP A 575 -17.27 9.21 -33.01
N SER A 576 -17.29 7.98 -32.49
CA SER A 576 -18.44 7.42 -31.80
C SER A 576 -18.67 8.11 -30.44
N HIS A 577 -19.92 8.20 -30.00
CA HIS A 577 -20.26 8.76 -28.69
C HIS A 577 -20.82 7.67 -27.79
N PHE A 578 -20.06 7.33 -26.74
CA PHE A 578 -20.51 6.44 -25.69
C PHE A 578 -20.14 7.00 -24.31
N GLU A 579 -21.05 6.83 -23.36
CA GLU A 579 -20.84 7.21 -21.98
C GLU A 579 -21.42 6.12 -21.07
N PHE A 580 -20.65 5.65 -20.09
CA PHE A 580 -21.15 4.72 -19.08
C PHE A 580 -22.26 5.39 -18.24
N LYS A 581 -23.51 4.92 -18.41
CA LYS A 581 -24.70 5.36 -17.67
C LYS A 581 -25.01 4.45 -16.48
N ALA A 582 -24.47 3.24 -16.44
CA ALA A 582 -24.52 2.34 -15.30
C ALA A 582 -23.63 2.82 -14.14
N PHE A 583 -23.75 2.10 -13.01
CA PHE A 583 -22.91 2.29 -11.83
C PHE A 583 -22.99 3.68 -11.19
N THR A 584 -24.11 4.38 -11.38
CA THR A 584 -24.46 5.58 -10.60
C THR A 584 -25.08 5.18 -9.26
N LYS A 585 -25.30 6.15 -8.37
CA LYS A 585 -26.00 5.90 -7.09
C LYS A 585 -27.41 5.35 -7.34
N GLU A 586 -28.10 5.93 -8.33
CA GLU A 586 -29.46 5.56 -8.74
C GLU A 586 -29.48 4.16 -9.36
N TRP A 587 -28.42 3.78 -10.08
CA TRP A 587 -28.28 2.43 -10.62
C TRP A 587 -28.19 1.37 -9.50
N TYR A 588 -27.35 1.61 -8.48
CA TYR A 588 -27.25 0.69 -7.33
C TYR A 588 -28.55 0.61 -6.53
N ASP A 589 -29.24 1.74 -6.35
CA ASP A 589 -30.54 1.74 -5.69
C ASP A 589 -31.56 0.94 -6.50
N ARG A 590 -31.67 1.13 -7.82
CA ARG A 590 -32.59 0.32 -8.64
C ARG A 590 -32.26 -1.18 -8.57
N LYS A 591 -30.98 -1.55 -8.66
CA LYS A 591 -30.55 -2.95 -8.74
C LYS A 591 -30.62 -3.70 -7.40
N TYR A 592 -30.28 -3.03 -6.29
CA TYR A 592 -30.11 -3.71 -4.99
C TYR A 592 -31.04 -3.20 -3.87
N LYS A 593 -31.84 -2.14 -4.12
CA LYS A 593 -32.89 -1.72 -3.17
C LYS A 593 -34.21 -2.47 -3.40
N ALA A 594 -34.42 -3.04 -4.59
CA ALA A 594 -35.65 -3.72 -5.00
C ALA A 594 -35.65 -5.26 -4.86
N ALA A 595 -34.51 -5.87 -4.50
CA ALA A 595 -34.41 -7.33 -4.31
C ALA A 595 -35.26 -7.87 -3.13
N SER A 596 -35.92 -7.00 -2.37
CA SER A 596 -36.83 -7.31 -1.26
C SER A 596 -38.32 -7.39 -1.65
N LYS A 597 -38.67 -7.46 -2.94
CA LYS A 597 -40.06 -7.68 -3.40
C LYS A 597 -40.17 -8.69 -4.55
N LEU A 598 -39.80 -9.95 -4.30
CA LEU A 598 -40.29 -11.07 -5.10
C LEU A 598 -40.69 -12.24 -4.18
N ILE A 599 -41.83 -12.09 -3.52
CA ILE A 599 -42.72 -13.22 -3.25
C ILE A 599 -43.91 -13.04 -4.20
N PRO A 600 -43.98 -13.77 -5.33
CA PRO A 600 -45.26 -14.04 -5.96
C PRO A 600 -45.93 -15.18 -5.18
N VAL A 601 -47.10 -14.83 -4.61
CA VAL A 601 -48.19 -15.64 -4.03
C VAL A 601 -47.98 -17.16 -3.95
#